data_AF-A0A7S2PDK2-F1
#
_entry.id   AF-A0A7S2PDK2-F1
#
_cell.length_a   1.000
_cell.length_b   1.000
_cell.length_c   1.000
_cell.angle_alpha   90.00
_cell.angle_beta   90.00
_cell.angle_gamma   90.00
#
_symmetry.space_group_name_H-M   'P 1'
#
loop_
_entity.id
_entity.type
_entity.pdbx_description
1 polymer ?
#
loop_
_entity_poly.entity_id
_entity_poly.type
_entity_poly.pdbx_seq_one_letter_code
_entity_poly.pdbx_strand_id
1 'polypeptide(L)'
;SNKADVNMESRQSGCTPIHLALYHRDVDTAVQLIRHGANLNALWNKPTSWEGFWPETGSPQVTPWDMLVETLDRHRIINAIIAPQKWAKATSNCMQCSAKLITLGKHHCRNCGRTICSKCSPGCLSLKFFPRKAFRNVKVSKTKRGGIRVCLECEGVLRARKVEHDGHSNSSLSLSSRSEFSSMYAPSLSSQYGAGCSSWEEESACSSFQEVDDSFSHHGQSSPMSKRESPTNSPRQNTEQLQQKRQAEFRSKVLDLLRKIAPEEVRNADDMIRVFSGREDELLKLLSDRFQEKKMLRLRVINVLQQCAPDEVSQADDMIRAFSGRENELMHLLQRMENAATTVSSPTQQQPVW
;
A
#
# COMPACT_ATOMS: atom_id res chain seq x y z
N SER A 1 29.05 -29.80 -5.29
CA SER A 1 27.86 -29.00 -5.64
C SER A 1 28.32 -27.61 -6.02
N ASN A 2 28.19 -27.24 -7.30
CA ASN A 2 28.51 -25.89 -7.77
C ASN A 2 27.34 -24.98 -7.43
N LYS A 3 27.56 -24.01 -6.53
CA LYS A 3 26.52 -23.05 -6.16
C LYS A 3 26.23 -22.14 -7.34
N ALA A 4 24.96 -21.99 -7.72
CA ALA A 4 24.54 -21.01 -8.71
C ALA A 4 24.84 -19.59 -8.20
N ASP A 5 25.36 -18.73 -9.08
CA ASP A 5 25.61 -17.32 -8.75
C ASP A 5 24.33 -16.50 -8.94
N VAL A 6 23.75 -16.04 -7.83
CA VAL A 6 22.54 -15.20 -7.82
C VAL A 6 22.76 -13.80 -8.40
N ASN A 7 24.02 -13.41 -8.62
CA ASN A 7 24.41 -12.15 -9.25
C ASN A 7 24.93 -12.32 -10.68
N MET A 8 24.70 -13.47 -11.32
CA MET A 8 25.10 -13.69 -12.72
C MET A 8 24.44 -12.64 -13.64
N GLU A 9 25.26 -11.83 -14.30
CA GLU A 9 24.84 -10.77 -15.22
C GLU A 9 24.89 -11.27 -16.67
N SER A 10 23.82 -11.02 -17.45
CA SER A 10 23.83 -11.21 -18.90
C SER A 10 24.86 -10.30 -19.54
N ARG A 11 25.77 -10.87 -20.34
CA ARG A 11 26.87 -10.15 -20.99
C ARG A 11 26.41 -8.99 -21.89
N GLN A 12 25.21 -9.07 -22.46
CA GLN A 12 24.70 -8.05 -23.38
C GLN A 12 23.88 -6.96 -22.68
N SER A 13 23.12 -7.29 -21.63
CA SER A 13 22.14 -6.38 -21.03
C SER A 13 22.40 -6.02 -19.57
N GLY A 14 23.27 -6.74 -18.84
CA GLY A 14 23.41 -6.59 -17.38
C GLY A 14 22.21 -7.14 -16.59
N CYS A 15 21.26 -7.81 -17.25
CA CYS A 15 20.13 -8.47 -16.58
C CYS A 15 20.63 -9.57 -15.63
N THR A 16 19.98 -9.71 -14.48
CA THR A 16 20.30 -10.72 -13.45
C THR A 16 19.04 -11.46 -13.04
N PRO A 17 19.12 -12.62 -12.34
CA PRO A 17 17.95 -13.35 -11.88
C PRO A 17 16.93 -12.49 -11.10
N ILE A 18 17.39 -11.49 -10.34
CA ILE A 18 16.48 -10.61 -9.60
C ILE A 18 15.76 -9.57 -10.48
N HIS A 19 16.38 -9.11 -11.57
CA HIS A 19 15.67 -8.28 -12.55
C HIS A 19 14.51 -9.05 -13.17
N LEU A 20 14.70 -10.33 -13.53
CA LEU A 20 13.66 -11.18 -14.09
C LEU A 20 12.55 -11.48 -13.06
N ALA A 21 12.91 -11.83 -11.82
CA ALA A 21 11.94 -12.10 -10.77
C ALA A 21 11.04 -10.87 -10.51
N LEU A 22 11.63 -9.68 -10.40
CA LEU A 22 10.86 -8.44 -10.20
C LEU A 22 10.07 -8.03 -11.44
N TYR A 23 10.59 -8.24 -12.65
CA TYR A 23 9.87 -7.99 -13.90
C TYR A 23 8.60 -8.84 -14.02
N HIS A 24 8.66 -10.11 -13.63
CA HIS A 24 7.49 -11.00 -13.58
C HIS A 24 6.65 -10.84 -12.29
N ARG A 25 6.95 -9.82 -11.46
CA ARG A 25 6.29 -9.56 -10.17
C ARG A 25 6.36 -10.72 -9.16
N ASP A 26 7.31 -11.63 -9.34
CA ASP A 26 7.62 -12.72 -8.40
C ASP A 26 8.51 -12.20 -7.26
N VAL A 27 7.84 -11.53 -6.32
CA VAL A 27 8.47 -10.95 -5.13
C VAL A 27 9.00 -12.02 -4.18
N ASP A 28 8.44 -13.23 -4.20
CA ASP A 28 8.86 -14.34 -3.33
C ASP A 28 10.17 -14.98 -3.80
N THR A 29 10.35 -15.18 -5.10
CA THR A 29 11.66 -15.52 -5.70
C THR A 29 12.66 -14.38 -5.49
N ALA A 30 12.26 -13.12 -5.67
CA ALA A 30 13.14 -11.98 -5.41
C ALA A 30 13.61 -11.92 -3.94
N VAL A 31 12.72 -12.16 -2.98
CA VAL A 31 13.06 -12.28 -1.54
C VAL A 31 14.06 -13.41 -1.28
N GLN A 32 13.89 -14.57 -1.92
CA GLN A 32 14.85 -15.68 -1.82
C GLN A 32 16.22 -15.29 -2.39
N LEU A 33 16.27 -14.70 -3.59
CA LEU A 33 17.50 -14.21 -4.21
C LEU A 33 18.25 -13.21 -3.32
N ILE A 34 17.54 -12.28 -2.65
CA ILE A 34 18.15 -11.35 -1.70
C ILE A 34 18.71 -12.05 -0.45
N ARG A 35 18.02 -13.06 0.08
CA ARG A 35 18.54 -13.88 1.19
C ARG A 35 19.80 -14.66 0.78
N HIS A 36 19.98 -14.95 -0.50
CA HIS A 36 21.20 -15.55 -1.05
C HIS A 36 22.26 -14.52 -1.52
N GLY A 37 22.00 -13.21 -1.37
CA GLY A 37 22.98 -12.15 -1.63
C GLY A 37 22.89 -11.50 -3.01
N ALA A 38 21.73 -11.55 -3.68
CA ALA A 38 21.51 -10.80 -4.91
C ALA A 38 21.62 -9.27 -4.68
N ASN A 39 22.07 -8.57 -5.72
CA ASN A 39 22.40 -7.14 -5.71
C ASN A 39 21.25 -6.28 -6.24
N LEU A 40 20.63 -5.49 -5.36
CA LEU A 40 19.54 -4.56 -5.68
C LEU A 40 20.00 -3.30 -6.44
N ASN A 41 21.30 -3.12 -6.62
CA ASN A 41 21.87 -1.95 -7.31
C ASN A 41 22.66 -2.35 -8.57
N ALA A 42 22.39 -3.54 -9.12
CA ALA A 42 22.79 -3.90 -10.48
C ALA A 42 22.05 -3.00 -11.50
N LEU A 43 22.63 -2.85 -12.69
CA LEU A 43 22.07 -2.04 -13.78
C LEU A 43 21.72 -2.95 -14.96
N TRP A 44 20.47 -2.92 -15.39
CA TRP A 44 19.98 -3.62 -16.56
C TRP A 44 19.61 -2.63 -17.66
N ASN A 45 20.25 -2.77 -18.82
CA ASN A 45 19.81 -2.15 -20.06
C ASN A 45 18.58 -2.93 -20.54
N LYS A 46 17.38 -2.51 -20.12
CA LYS A 46 16.12 -3.17 -20.48
C LYS A 46 15.92 -3.08 -22.00
N PRO A 47 15.59 -4.17 -22.72
CA PRO A 47 15.21 -4.10 -24.13
C PRO A 47 14.04 -3.14 -24.35
N THR A 48 14.04 -2.43 -25.47
CA THR A 48 12.93 -1.52 -25.85
C THR A 48 11.62 -2.27 -26.07
N SER A 49 11.67 -3.54 -26.48
CA SER A 49 10.52 -4.43 -26.66
C SER A 49 9.89 -4.95 -25.35
N TRP A 50 10.48 -4.66 -24.18
CA TRP A 50 9.94 -5.08 -22.89
C TRP A 50 9.20 -3.90 -22.25
N GLU A 51 7.87 -3.97 -22.13
CA GLU A 51 7.07 -2.94 -21.48
C GLU A 51 7.44 -2.83 -19.98
N GLY A 52 7.65 -1.61 -19.49
CA GLY A 52 7.90 -1.37 -18.06
C GLY A 52 6.61 -0.96 -17.36
N PHE A 53 6.26 -1.63 -16.26
CA PHE A 53 5.12 -1.25 -15.41
C PHE A 53 5.47 -0.20 -14.33
N TRP A 54 6.70 0.33 -14.37
CA TRP A 54 7.21 1.33 -13.43
C TRP A 54 7.48 2.67 -14.15
N PRO A 55 7.48 3.81 -13.42
CA PRO A 55 7.70 5.12 -14.03
C PRO A 55 9.04 5.20 -14.79
N GLU A 56 9.00 5.73 -16.01
CA GLU A 56 10.23 5.96 -16.78
C GLU A 56 11.09 7.03 -16.12
N THR A 57 12.31 6.66 -15.73
CA THR A 57 13.25 7.56 -15.04
C THR A 57 14.11 8.38 -16.01
N GLY A 58 13.79 8.37 -17.31
CA GLY A 58 14.62 8.95 -18.39
C GLY A 58 15.97 8.25 -18.60
N SER A 59 16.23 7.16 -17.87
CA SER A 59 17.44 6.34 -17.96
C SER A 59 17.11 5.02 -18.68
N PRO A 60 17.86 4.62 -19.72
CA PRO A 60 17.72 3.28 -20.30
C PRO A 60 18.25 2.17 -19.37
N GLN A 61 18.99 2.54 -18.32
CA GLN A 61 19.50 1.63 -17.29
C GLN A 61 18.53 1.60 -16.11
N VAL A 62 17.95 0.43 -15.86
CA VAL A 62 16.98 0.14 -14.81
C VAL A 62 17.69 -0.61 -13.68
N THR A 63 17.37 -0.29 -12.42
CA THR A 63 17.77 -1.06 -11.25
C THR A 63 16.61 -1.89 -10.70
N PRO A 64 16.87 -2.94 -9.91
CA PRO A 64 15.84 -3.64 -9.13
C PRO A 64 14.97 -2.71 -8.25
N TRP A 65 15.46 -1.54 -7.83
CA TRP A 65 14.65 -0.57 -7.08
C TRP A 65 13.57 0.11 -7.91
N ASP A 66 13.81 0.33 -9.20
CA ASP A 66 12.87 1.05 -10.06
C ASP A 66 11.61 0.22 -10.32
N MET A 67 11.73 -1.11 -10.34
CA MET A 67 10.60 -2.05 -10.45
C MET A 67 9.77 -2.18 -9.16
N LEU A 68 10.30 -1.73 -8.01
CA LEU A 68 9.64 -1.86 -6.70
C LEU A 68 8.71 -0.67 -6.41
N VAL A 69 7.76 -0.45 -7.32
CA VAL A 69 6.73 0.60 -7.23
C VAL A 69 5.95 0.44 -5.93
N GLU A 70 5.41 -0.77 -5.69
CA GLU A 70 4.59 -1.05 -4.52
C GLU A 70 5.33 -0.93 -3.19
N THR A 71 4.72 -0.19 -2.27
CA THR A 71 5.27 0.03 -0.93
C THR A 71 5.48 -1.30 -0.21
N LEU A 72 4.50 -2.20 -0.22
CA LEU A 72 4.58 -3.48 0.49
C LEU A 72 5.75 -4.35 -0.02
N ASP A 73 5.92 -4.48 -1.32
CA ASP A 73 6.97 -5.33 -1.89
C ASP A 73 8.37 -4.75 -1.66
N ARG A 74 8.50 -3.43 -1.74
CA ARG A 74 9.72 -2.72 -1.35
C ARG A 74 10.08 -3.00 0.12
N HIS A 75 9.10 -3.05 1.01
CA HIS A 75 9.31 -3.42 2.42
C HIS A 75 9.71 -4.89 2.56
N ARG A 76 9.08 -5.84 1.84
CA ARG A 76 9.47 -7.26 1.82
C ARG A 76 10.93 -7.44 1.38
N ILE A 77 11.33 -6.76 0.30
CA ILE A 77 12.70 -6.79 -0.23
C ILE A 77 13.70 -6.17 0.73
N ILE A 78 13.42 -4.99 1.31
CA ILE A 78 14.27 -4.40 2.35
C ILE A 78 14.39 -5.37 3.54
N ASN A 79 13.28 -6.01 3.94
CA ASN A 79 13.23 -6.98 5.05
C ASN A 79 14.09 -8.22 4.79
N ALA A 80 14.20 -8.65 3.53
CA ALA A 80 15.02 -9.78 3.11
C ALA A 80 16.54 -9.50 3.17
N ILE A 81 16.98 -8.24 3.19
CA ILE A 81 18.41 -7.88 3.22
C ILE A 81 19.05 -8.41 4.51
N ILE A 82 19.96 -9.38 4.36
CA ILE A 82 20.76 -9.98 5.45
C ILE A 82 22.21 -9.47 5.52
N ALA A 83 22.70 -8.82 4.46
CA ALA A 83 24.07 -8.32 4.33
C ALA A 83 24.09 -6.96 3.61
N PRO A 84 25.11 -6.11 3.83
CA PRO A 84 25.21 -4.81 3.17
C PRO A 84 25.17 -4.94 1.65
N GLN A 85 24.22 -4.27 1.00
CA GLN A 85 24.16 -4.23 -0.46
C GLN A 85 25.32 -3.42 -1.05
N LYS A 86 25.81 -3.80 -2.25
CA LYS A 86 26.75 -2.99 -3.02
C LYS A 86 26.17 -1.58 -3.20
N TRP A 87 27.00 -0.54 -3.09
CA TRP A 87 26.53 0.83 -3.28
C TRP A 87 26.12 1.06 -4.73
N ALA A 88 24.97 1.72 -4.92
CA ALA A 88 24.53 2.16 -6.22
C ALA A 88 25.51 3.16 -6.85
N LYS A 89 25.57 3.14 -8.19
CA LYS A 89 26.25 4.18 -8.97
C LYS A 89 25.74 5.56 -8.52
N ALA A 90 26.66 6.51 -8.34
CA ALA A 90 26.35 7.81 -7.76
C ALA A 90 25.55 8.70 -8.73
N THR A 91 24.22 8.64 -8.63
CA THR A 91 23.25 9.41 -9.43
C THR A 91 23.30 10.93 -9.17
N SER A 92 22.69 11.72 -10.04
CA SER A 92 22.43 13.15 -9.84
C SER A 92 21.21 13.43 -8.95
N ASN A 93 20.41 12.42 -8.64
CA ASN A 93 19.11 12.54 -7.96
C ASN A 93 19.00 11.49 -6.84
N CYS A 94 18.29 11.84 -5.76
CA CYS A 94 18.05 10.95 -4.61
C CYS A 94 17.16 9.77 -5.00
N MET A 95 17.62 8.53 -4.82
CA MET A 95 16.86 7.29 -5.08
C MET A 95 15.75 7.01 -4.02
N GLN A 96 15.19 8.06 -3.42
CA GLN A 96 14.06 7.97 -2.49
C GLN A 96 13.09 9.15 -2.64
N CYS A 97 13.58 10.38 -2.87
CA CYS A 97 12.74 11.57 -3.04
C CYS A 97 12.98 12.32 -4.35
N SER A 98 13.75 11.76 -5.28
CA SER A 98 14.13 12.31 -6.60
C SER A 98 14.83 13.68 -6.59
N ALA A 99 15.00 14.34 -5.44
CA ALA A 99 15.66 15.63 -5.29
C ALA A 99 17.11 15.60 -5.83
N LYS A 100 17.50 16.67 -6.54
CA LYS A 100 18.84 16.83 -7.12
C LYS A 100 19.91 16.83 -6.03
N LEU A 101 20.97 16.06 -6.24
CA LEU A 101 22.10 15.87 -5.33
C LEU A 101 23.30 16.68 -5.80
N ILE A 102 23.78 17.57 -4.95
CA ILE A 102 25.11 18.20 -5.10
C ILE A 102 26.22 17.21 -4.75
N THR A 103 27.41 17.35 -5.36
CA THR A 103 28.52 16.38 -5.23
C THR A 103 28.93 16.09 -3.79
N LEU A 104 28.99 17.11 -2.93
CA LEU A 104 29.31 16.98 -1.49
C LEU A 104 28.14 16.47 -0.62
N GLY A 105 26.92 16.40 -1.18
CA GLY A 105 25.69 15.98 -0.50
C GLY A 105 25.24 14.56 -0.82
N LYS A 106 26.01 13.79 -1.60
CA LYS A 106 25.69 12.40 -1.94
C LYS A 106 26.00 11.48 -0.76
N HIS A 107 25.07 10.64 -0.37
CA HIS A 107 25.26 9.62 0.66
C HIS A 107 24.76 8.26 0.15
N HIS A 108 25.30 7.17 0.68
CA HIS A 108 24.79 5.82 0.43
C HIS A 108 24.17 5.22 1.69
N CYS A 109 23.02 4.55 1.56
CA CYS A 109 22.48 3.71 2.61
C CYS A 109 23.39 2.48 2.81
N ARG A 110 23.83 2.20 4.04
CA ARG A 110 24.67 1.01 4.30
C ARG A 110 23.87 -0.31 4.35
N ASN A 111 22.54 -0.25 4.35
CA ASN A 111 21.68 -1.44 4.24
C ASN A 111 21.36 -1.74 2.77
N CYS A 112 20.62 -0.85 2.10
CA CYS A 112 20.11 -1.06 0.75
C CYS A 112 21.02 -0.54 -0.39
N GLY A 113 22.12 0.15 -0.08
CA GLY A 113 23.08 0.64 -1.09
C GLY A 113 22.64 1.85 -1.91
N ARG A 114 21.36 2.28 -1.86
CA ARG A 114 20.84 3.43 -2.62
C ARG A 114 21.60 4.75 -2.37
N THR A 115 21.78 5.53 -3.44
CA THR A 115 22.30 6.91 -3.42
C THR A 115 21.19 7.87 -2.99
N ILE A 116 21.38 8.60 -1.90
CA ILE A 116 20.35 9.38 -1.20
C ILE A 116 20.89 10.72 -0.68
N CYS A 117 19.98 11.67 -0.41
CA CYS A 117 20.30 12.93 0.24
C CYS A 117 20.34 12.82 1.77
N SER A 118 20.83 13.86 2.43
CA SER A 118 20.83 13.99 3.90
C SER A 118 19.42 13.95 4.50
N LYS A 119 18.42 14.58 3.88
CA LYS A 119 17.01 14.57 4.32
C LYS A 119 16.40 13.15 4.34
N CYS A 120 16.77 12.29 3.39
CA CYS A 120 16.34 10.89 3.35
C CYS A 120 17.22 9.95 4.19
N SER A 121 18.25 10.46 4.87
CA SER A 121 19.12 9.69 5.76
C SER A 121 19.59 10.49 6.99
N PRO A 122 18.68 11.09 7.78
CA PRO A 122 19.05 12.01 8.85
C PRO A 122 19.71 11.30 10.04
N GLY A 123 19.40 10.01 10.24
CA GLY A 123 19.83 9.19 11.36
C GLY A 123 20.99 8.24 11.08
N CYS A 124 21.39 7.54 12.14
CA CYS A 124 22.31 6.40 12.12
C CYS A 124 21.82 5.36 13.12
N LEU A 125 21.88 4.07 12.76
CA LEU A 125 21.50 2.96 13.63
C LEU A 125 22.74 2.30 14.23
N SER A 126 22.66 1.86 15.49
CA SER A 126 23.73 1.07 16.10
C SER A 126 23.71 -0.39 15.61
N LEU A 127 24.83 -1.11 15.77
CA LEU A 127 25.01 -2.48 15.28
C LEU A 127 23.95 -3.49 15.78
N LYS A 128 23.20 -3.19 16.85
CA LYS A 128 22.14 -4.05 17.41
C LYS A 128 20.92 -4.22 16.49
N PHE A 129 20.74 -3.35 15.51
CA PHE A 129 19.63 -3.40 14.53
C PHE A 129 19.97 -4.22 13.28
N PHE A 130 21.20 -4.73 13.16
CA PHE A 130 21.68 -5.41 11.95
C PHE A 130 22.07 -6.87 12.23
N PRO A 131 22.00 -7.77 11.23
CA PRO A 131 22.53 -9.12 11.32
C PRO A 131 24.02 -9.14 11.74
N ARG A 132 24.29 -9.55 12.99
CA ARG A 132 25.60 -9.43 13.66
C ARG A 132 26.80 -10.00 12.89
N LYS A 133 26.61 -11.04 12.07
CA LYS A 133 27.69 -11.64 11.27
C LYS A 133 28.05 -10.80 10.05
N ALA A 134 27.06 -10.32 9.30
CA ALA A 134 27.28 -9.63 8.03
C ALA A 134 27.66 -8.14 8.18
N PHE A 135 27.22 -7.48 9.26
CA PHE A 135 27.46 -6.05 9.46
C PHE A 135 28.64 -5.72 10.42
N ARG A 136 29.31 -6.73 10.99
CA ARG A 136 30.40 -6.55 11.98
C ARG A 136 31.53 -5.63 11.49
N ASN A 137 31.88 -5.74 10.21
CA ASN A 137 33.02 -5.03 9.61
C ASN A 137 32.61 -3.73 8.90
N VAL A 138 31.34 -3.29 9.02
CA VAL A 138 30.85 -2.07 8.38
C VAL A 138 31.39 -0.85 9.13
N LYS A 139 32.03 0.07 8.40
CA LYS A 139 32.59 1.32 8.97
C LYS A 139 31.48 2.16 9.62
N VAL A 140 31.52 2.25 10.94
CA VAL A 140 30.65 3.07 11.78
C VAL A 140 31.09 4.55 11.71
N SER A 141 30.14 5.49 11.72
CA SER A 141 30.44 6.92 11.81
C SER A 141 31.09 7.26 13.15
N LYS A 142 32.23 7.97 13.13
CA LYS A 142 32.92 8.50 14.32
C LYS A 142 32.25 9.73 14.96
N THR A 143 31.07 10.15 14.49
CA THR A 143 30.35 11.30 15.05
C THR A 143 29.76 10.98 16.43
N LYS A 144 29.42 12.01 17.23
CA LYS A 144 28.79 11.84 18.56
C LYS A 144 27.52 10.96 18.55
N ARG A 145 26.82 10.82 17.41
CA ARG A 145 25.66 9.93 17.21
C ARG A 145 26.07 8.56 16.61
N GLY A 146 27.19 8.00 17.07
CA GLY A 146 27.92 6.92 16.40
C GLY A 146 27.03 5.76 15.92
N GLY A 147 27.11 5.43 14.63
CA GLY A 147 26.27 4.40 14.02
C GLY A 147 26.47 4.24 12.52
N ILE A 148 25.65 3.36 11.94
CA ILE A 148 25.58 3.02 10.52
C ILE A 148 24.46 3.86 9.88
N ARG A 149 24.80 4.70 8.89
CA ARG A 149 23.82 5.52 8.17
C ARG A 149 22.93 4.64 7.26
N VAL A 150 21.62 4.80 7.38
CA VAL A 150 20.62 4.16 6.52
C VAL A 150 19.65 5.20 5.96
N CYS A 151 18.88 4.84 4.94
CA CYS A 151 17.74 5.65 4.50
C CYS A 151 16.54 5.47 5.45
N LEU A 152 15.58 6.39 5.43
CA LEU A 152 14.39 6.34 6.29
C LEU A 152 13.60 5.04 6.16
N GLU A 153 13.41 4.53 4.94
CA GLU A 153 12.71 3.24 4.70
C GLU A 153 13.44 2.06 5.38
N CYS A 154 14.78 2.00 5.22
CA CYS A 154 15.59 0.98 5.89
C CYS A 154 15.63 1.19 7.40
N GLU A 155 15.62 2.42 7.88
CA GLU A 155 15.61 2.71 9.31
C GLU A 155 14.38 2.13 9.99
N GLY A 156 13.19 2.42 9.46
CA GLY A 156 11.96 1.87 10.01
C GLY A 156 11.92 0.34 9.92
N VAL A 157 12.23 -0.27 8.77
CA VAL A 157 12.21 -1.75 8.63
C VAL A 157 13.18 -2.43 9.60
N LEU A 158 14.39 -1.89 9.80
CA LEU A 158 15.36 -2.46 10.73
C LEU A 158 14.95 -2.25 12.20
N ARG A 159 14.22 -1.18 12.52
CA ARG A 159 13.63 -0.96 13.85
C ARG A 159 12.47 -1.95 14.11
N ALA A 160 11.57 -2.13 13.15
CA ALA A 160 10.45 -3.07 13.23
C ALA A 160 10.94 -4.51 13.49
N ARG A 161 11.90 -5.01 12.69
CA ARG A 161 12.54 -6.32 12.91
C ARG A 161 13.07 -6.52 14.32
N LYS A 162 13.58 -5.45 14.95
CA LYS A 162 14.15 -5.51 16.29
C LYS A 162 13.06 -5.61 17.37
N VAL A 163 11.94 -4.91 17.19
CA VAL A 163 10.75 -5.06 18.05
C VAL A 163 10.20 -6.48 17.95
N GLU A 164 10.05 -7.03 16.74
CA GLU A 164 9.61 -8.41 16.52
C GLU A 164 10.54 -9.42 17.22
N HIS A 165 11.85 -9.34 16.96
CA HIS A 165 12.83 -10.27 17.55
C HIS A 165 12.85 -10.19 19.09
N ASP A 166 12.71 -9.00 19.67
CA ASP A 166 12.75 -8.85 21.13
C ASP A 166 11.42 -9.27 21.77
N GLY A 167 10.28 -9.07 21.10
CA GLY A 167 8.98 -9.61 21.51
C GLY A 167 8.95 -11.14 21.53
N HIS A 168 9.44 -11.79 20.46
CA HIS A 168 9.53 -13.25 20.37
C HIS A 168 10.50 -13.87 21.40
N SER A 169 11.38 -13.07 22.02
CA SER A 169 12.24 -13.56 23.10
C SER A 169 11.54 -13.68 24.46
N ASN A 170 10.31 -13.16 24.59
CA ASN A 170 9.49 -13.21 25.80
C ASN A 170 8.09 -13.83 25.63
N SER A 171 7.65 -14.17 24.41
CA SER A 171 6.41 -14.93 24.22
C SER A 171 6.35 -15.69 22.88
N SER A 172 5.76 -16.89 22.93
CA SER A 172 5.47 -17.73 21.77
C SER A 172 4.02 -17.50 21.30
N LEU A 173 3.79 -16.51 20.44
CA LEU A 173 2.54 -16.38 19.66
C LEU A 173 2.82 -15.87 18.23
N SER A 174 1.86 -16.06 17.34
CA SER A 174 2.03 -16.23 15.89
C SER A 174 2.07 -14.96 15.04
N LEU A 175 2.56 -15.13 13.80
CA LEU A 175 2.66 -14.13 12.73
C LEU A 175 1.33 -13.38 12.46
N SER A 176 1.25 -12.09 12.84
CA SER A 176 0.24 -11.16 12.30
C SER A 176 0.65 -9.67 12.45
N SER A 177 1.80 -9.29 11.88
CA SER A 177 2.38 -7.93 11.99
C SER A 177 2.75 -7.31 10.62
N ARG A 178 1.74 -7.01 9.77
CA ARG A 178 1.95 -6.25 8.50
C ARG A 178 1.22 -4.89 8.41
N SER A 179 0.43 -4.47 9.42
CA SER A 179 -0.37 -3.23 9.35
C SER A 179 0.27 -1.97 9.97
N GLU A 180 1.08 -2.10 11.03
CA GLU A 180 1.47 -0.94 11.87
C GLU A 180 2.46 0.05 11.22
N PHE A 181 3.06 -0.30 10.08
CA PHE A 181 4.21 0.45 9.55
C PHE A 181 3.87 1.78 8.88
N SER A 182 2.63 1.97 8.40
CA SER A 182 2.26 3.12 7.56
C SER A 182 2.16 4.45 8.32
N SER A 183 2.01 4.42 9.65
CA SER A 183 1.68 5.61 10.45
C SER A 183 2.89 6.51 10.77
N MET A 184 4.09 5.94 10.97
CA MET A 184 5.25 6.71 11.49
C MET A 184 6.05 7.51 10.45
N TYR A 185 5.84 7.30 9.16
CA TYR A 185 6.71 7.85 8.10
C TYR A 185 5.99 8.44 6.89
N ALA A 186 4.80 9.01 7.07
CA ALA A 186 4.20 9.89 6.06
C ALA A 186 5.00 11.21 5.97
N PRO A 187 5.72 11.52 4.88
CA PRO A 187 6.29 12.84 4.67
C PRO A 187 5.16 13.77 4.23
N SER A 188 5.06 14.95 4.85
CA SER A 188 4.16 16.01 4.38
C SER A 188 4.58 16.46 2.97
N LEU A 189 3.85 15.98 1.96
CA LEU A 189 3.88 16.51 0.59
C LEU A 189 2.53 17.19 0.31
N SER A 190 2.52 18.51 0.48
CA SER A 190 1.44 19.39 0.05
C SER A 190 2.05 20.66 -0.55
N SER A 191 1.30 21.30 -1.47
CA SER A 191 1.74 22.39 -2.37
C SER A 191 2.56 21.87 -3.57
N GLN A 192 2.18 22.07 -4.84
CA GLN A 192 1.12 22.86 -5.50
C GLN A 192 0.45 21.94 -6.56
N TYR A 193 -0.80 22.08 -7.03
CA TYR A 193 -1.78 23.18 -7.17
C TYR A 193 -3.18 22.59 -6.85
N GLY A 194 -4.31 23.28 -6.69
CA GLY A 194 -4.76 24.66 -6.88
C GLY A 194 -6.29 24.64 -6.67
N ALA A 195 -6.87 25.68 -6.07
CA ALA A 195 -8.23 25.62 -5.49
C ALA A 195 -9.39 25.45 -6.50
N GLY A 196 -10.55 24.95 -6.01
CA GLY A 196 -11.80 24.91 -6.79
C GLY A 196 -12.98 24.24 -6.07
N CYS A 197 -13.70 25.01 -5.23
CA CYS A 197 -15.11 24.72 -4.88
C CYS A 197 -15.96 24.84 -6.18
N SER A 198 -17.18 24.31 -6.34
CA SER A 198 -18.30 24.27 -5.38
C SER A 198 -19.54 23.54 -5.93
N SER A 199 -20.42 23.20 -4.99
CA SER A 199 -21.88 23.03 -5.10
C SER A 199 -22.48 21.79 -5.77
N TRP A 200 -23.55 21.35 -5.10
CA TRP A 200 -24.54 20.36 -5.47
C TRP A 200 -25.81 21.08 -5.96
N GLU A 201 -26.70 20.30 -6.59
CA GLU A 201 -28.17 20.40 -6.66
C GLU A 201 -28.60 19.23 -7.60
N GLU A 202 -29.80 18.64 -7.61
CA GLU A 202 -30.93 18.46 -6.66
C GLU A 202 -31.82 17.34 -7.27
N GLU A 203 -32.79 16.64 -6.66
CA GLU A 203 -33.32 16.42 -5.29
C GLU A 203 -34.15 15.10 -5.35
N SER A 204 -34.76 14.63 -4.25
CA SER A 204 -36.03 13.88 -4.23
C SER A 204 -36.01 12.40 -4.70
N ALA A 205 -36.94 11.52 -4.29
CA ALA A 205 -37.93 11.49 -3.21
C ALA A 205 -38.21 10.00 -2.89
N CYS A 206 -38.34 9.58 -1.62
CA CYS A 206 -39.58 9.41 -0.85
C CYS A 206 -40.63 8.42 -1.42
N SER A 207 -41.43 7.84 -0.50
CA SER A 207 -42.51 6.85 -0.68
C SER A 207 -42.06 5.39 -0.93
N SER A 208 -42.74 4.36 -0.46
CA SER A 208 -43.74 4.20 0.62
C SER A 208 -44.07 2.70 0.77
N PHE A 209 -44.47 2.23 1.96
CA PHE A 209 -45.74 1.51 2.24
C PHE A 209 -45.78 0.86 3.64
N GLN A 210 -46.98 0.44 4.05
CA GLN A 210 -47.45 0.33 5.43
C GLN A 210 -47.48 -1.11 5.99
N GLU A 211 -47.45 -1.17 7.33
CA GLU A 211 -48.31 -1.92 8.27
C GLU A 211 -49.00 -3.23 7.83
N VAL A 212 -49.00 -4.23 8.73
CA VAL A 212 -50.22 -4.68 9.43
C VAL A 212 -49.89 -5.37 10.76
N ASP A 213 -50.82 -5.28 11.72
CA ASP A 213 -50.84 -5.93 13.04
C ASP A 213 -50.90 -7.47 13.00
N ASP A 214 -50.61 -8.12 14.14
CA ASP A 214 -51.66 -8.94 14.77
C ASP A 214 -51.51 -9.02 16.31
N SER A 215 -52.63 -9.28 17.00
CA SER A 215 -52.81 -9.14 18.45
C SER A 215 -52.96 -10.48 19.17
N PHE A 216 -52.63 -10.56 20.47
CA PHE A 216 -53.47 -11.29 21.42
C PHE A 216 -53.32 -10.83 22.88
N SER A 217 -54.40 -10.96 23.65
CA SER A 217 -54.59 -10.35 24.97
C SER A 217 -54.67 -11.38 26.10
N HIS A 218 -54.34 -10.98 27.34
CA HIS A 218 -55.16 -11.35 28.49
C HIS A 218 -55.04 -10.35 29.67
N HIS A 219 -56.08 -10.28 30.49
CA HIS A 219 -56.26 -9.30 31.57
C HIS A 219 -55.81 -9.82 32.94
N GLY A 220 -55.44 -8.88 33.81
CA GLY A 220 -55.28 -9.11 35.25
C GLY A 220 -55.08 -7.78 36.00
N GLN A 221 -56.16 -7.17 36.49
CA GLN A 221 -56.09 -5.87 37.17
C GLN A 221 -55.73 -6.02 38.66
N SER A 222 -54.72 -5.28 39.12
CA SER A 222 -54.75 -4.66 40.46
C SER A 222 -53.68 -3.56 40.58
N SER A 223 -54.04 -2.48 41.26
CA SER A 223 -53.19 -1.34 41.63
C SER A 223 -53.88 -0.60 42.78
N PRO A 224 -53.21 0.31 43.53
CA PRO A 224 -51.77 0.54 43.62
C PRO A 224 -51.25 0.59 45.08
N MET A 225 -50.00 0.20 45.34
CA MET A 225 -49.26 0.76 46.50
C MET A 225 -47.79 1.05 46.18
N SER A 226 -47.41 2.27 46.53
CA SER A 226 -46.09 2.88 46.39
C SER A 226 -44.91 1.98 46.77
N LYS A 227 -44.10 1.62 45.77
CA LYS A 227 -42.63 1.61 45.90
C LYS A 227 -42.02 2.39 44.75
N ARG A 228 -41.41 3.52 45.08
CA ARG A 228 -40.62 4.33 44.16
C ARG A 228 -39.26 3.65 43.96
N GLU A 229 -39.22 2.62 43.13
CA GLU A 229 -37.96 1.99 42.74
C GLU A 229 -37.20 2.92 41.80
N SER A 230 -36.27 3.68 42.38
CA SER A 230 -35.25 4.41 41.64
C SER A 230 -34.45 3.41 40.79
N PRO A 231 -34.26 3.64 39.48
CA PRO A 231 -33.40 2.77 38.68
C PRO A 231 -31.94 3.00 39.12
N THR A 232 -31.46 2.15 40.03
CA THR A 232 -30.07 2.13 40.51
C THR A 232 -29.17 1.49 39.47
N ASN A 233 -29.14 2.07 38.27
CA ASN A 233 -28.27 1.64 37.18
C ASN A 233 -26.83 1.91 37.61
N SER A 234 -26.11 0.86 38.03
CA SER A 234 -24.80 1.03 38.65
C SER A 234 -23.78 1.57 37.64
N PRO A 235 -22.74 2.29 38.08
CA PRO A 235 -21.72 2.84 37.16
C PRO A 235 -21.10 1.79 36.23
N ARG A 236 -21.01 0.52 36.67
CA ARG A 236 -20.48 -0.61 35.86
C ARG A 236 -21.44 -1.01 34.73
N GLN A 237 -22.72 -1.18 35.02
CA GLN A 237 -23.73 -1.53 34.02
C GLN A 237 -23.83 -0.46 32.91
N ASN A 238 -23.73 0.81 33.31
CA ASN A 238 -23.76 1.94 32.37
C ASN A 238 -22.52 1.97 31.45
N THR A 239 -21.34 1.58 31.94
CA THR A 239 -20.13 1.45 31.10
C THR A 239 -20.17 0.24 30.16
N GLU A 240 -20.70 -0.90 30.60
CA GLU A 240 -20.81 -2.12 29.79
C GLU A 240 -21.80 -1.94 28.63
N GLN A 241 -22.97 -1.35 28.89
CA GLN A 241 -23.95 -1.01 27.85
C GLN A 241 -23.39 -0.05 26.80
N LEU A 242 -22.64 0.98 27.24
CA LEU A 242 -22.01 1.95 26.33
C LEU A 242 -20.91 1.31 25.47
N GLN A 243 -20.18 0.33 26.00
CA GLN A 243 -19.17 -0.41 25.26
C GLN A 243 -19.79 -1.37 24.24
N GLN A 244 -20.83 -2.10 24.61
CA GLN A 244 -21.60 -2.95 23.68
C GLN A 244 -22.21 -2.12 22.54
N LYS A 245 -22.77 -0.94 22.84
CA LYS A 245 -23.31 -0.02 21.82
C LYS A 245 -22.25 0.41 20.81
N ARG A 246 -21.06 0.85 21.27
CA ARG A 246 -19.94 1.20 20.38
C ARG A 246 -19.50 0.02 19.51
N GLN A 247 -19.47 -1.19 20.06
CA GLN A 247 -19.05 -2.39 19.34
C GLN A 247 -20.09 -2.80 18.27
N ALA A 248 -21.39 -2.62 18.53
CA ALA A 248 -22.44 -2.79 17.54
C ALA A 248 -22.38 -1.75 16.42
N GLU A 249 -22.16 -0.47 16.74
CA GLU A 249 -21.98 0.61 15.75
C GLU A 249 -20.74 0.37 14.86
N PHE A 250 -19.63 -0.07 15.44
CA PHE A 250 -18.42 -0.46 14.71
C PHE A 250 -18.69 -1.63 13.76
N ARG A 251 -19.32 -2.70 14.26
CA ARG A 251 -19.72 -3.87 13.45
C ARG A 251 -20.60 -3.47 12.26
N SER A 252 -21.58 -2.59 12.46
CA SER A 252 -22.44 -2.10 11.37
C SER A 252 -21.62 -1.40 10.29
N LYS A 253 -20.72 -0.48 10.66
CA LYS A 253 -19.85 0.25 9.71
C LYS A 253 -18.95 -0.70 8.90
N VAL A 254 -18.38 -1.73 9.54
CA VAL A 254 -17.59 -2.76 8.85
C VAL A 254 -18.43 -3.53 7.83
N LEU A 255 -19.62 -4.00 8.22
CA LEU A 255 -20.52 -4.73 7.34
C LEU A 255 -21.01 -3.87 6.15
N ASP A 256 -21.30 -2.59 6.38
CA ASP A 256 -21.76 -1.67 5.34
C ASP A 256 -20.66 -1.28 4.34
N LEU A 257 -19.40 -1.21 4.77
CA LEU A 257 -18.27 -1.03 3.87
C LEU A 257 -17.99 -2.31 3.07
N LEU A 258 -17.95 -3.48 3.72
CA LEU A 258 -17.74 -4.77 3.06
C LEU A 258 -18.82 -5.04 1.99
N ARG A 259 -20.10 -4.80 2.30
CA ARG A 259 -21.21 -4.96 1.33
C ARG A 259 -21.05 -4.07 0.08
N LYS A 260 -20.27 -2.99 0.15
CA LYS A 260 -20.01 -2.07 -0.98
C LYS A 260 -18.73 -2.38 -1.75
N ILE A 261 -17.71 -2.96 -1.11
CA ILE A 261 -16.40 -3.21 -1.74
C ILE A 261 -16.16 -4.68 -2.10
N ALA A 262 -16.59 -5.60 -1.25
CA ALA A 262 -16.34 -7.04 -1.31
C ALA A 262 -17.51 -7.79 -0.62
N PRO A 263 -18.70 -7.88 -1.26
CA PRO A 263 -19.87 -8.56 -0.71
C PRO A 263 -19.58 -10.01 -0.26
N GLU A 264 -18.68 -10.70 -0.94
CA GLU A 264 -18.20 -12.05 -0.67
C GLU A 264 -17.41 -12.19 0.64
N GLU A 265 -16.85 -11.10 1.16
CA GLU A 265 -16.10 -11.04 2.43
C GLU A 265 -16.98 -10.65 3.63
N VAL A 266 -18.25 -10.28 3.41
CA VAL A 266 -19.20 -9.97 4.50
C VAL A 266 -19.35 -11.13 5.49
N ARG A 267 -19.24 -12.39 5.02
CA ARG A 267 -19.23 -13.60 5.86
C ARG A 267 -18.02 -13.69 6.81
N ASN A 268 -16.91 -13.03 6.48
CA ASN A 268 -15.67 -13.02 7.25
C ASN A 268 -15.56 -11.78 8.17
N ALA A 269 -16.55 -10.88 8.16
CA ALA A 269 -16.52 -9.61 8.88
C ALA A 269 -16.24 -9.77 10.39
N ASP A 270 -16.75 -10.82 11.01
CA ASP A 270 -16.62 -11.09 12.45
C ASP A 270 -15.19 -11.50 12.83
N ASP A 271 -14.51 -12.24 11.95
CA ASP A 271 -13.10 -12.56 12.09
C ASP A 271 -12.23 -11.33 11.90
N MET A 272 -12.56 -10.47 10.93
CA MET A 272 -11.88 -9.19 10.74
C MET A 272 -12.04 -8.29 11.97
N ILE A 273 -13.26 -8.14 12.48
CA ILE A 273 -13.56 -7.39 13.72
C ILE A 273 -12.77 -7.94 14.91
N ARG A 274 -12.69 -9.26 15.05
CA ARG A 274 -11.94 -9.92 16.13
C ARG A 274 -10.42 -9.69 16.03
N VAL A 275 -9.85 -9.77 14.83
CA VAL A 275 -8.42 -9.54 14.56
C VAL A 275 -8.00 -8.06 14.76
N PHE A 276 -8.95 -7.14 14.58
CA PHE A 276 -8.75 -5.69 14.77
C PHE A 276 -9.32 -5.15 16.09
N SER A 277 -9.60 -6.01 17.08
CA SER A 277 -9.99 -5.59 18.43
C SER A 277 -8.88 -4.72 19.07
N GLY A 278 -9.25 -3.55 19.59
CA GLY A 278 -8.33 -2.51 20.06
C GLY A 278 -7.65 -1.68 18.96
N ARG A 279 -7.99 -1.92 17.68
CA ARG A 279 -7.52 -1.19 16.49
C ARG A 279 -8.68 -0.96 15.50
N GLU A 280 -9.88 -0.72 16.03
CA GLU A 280 -11.13 -0.63 15.28
C GLU A 280 -11.08 0.47 14.20
N ASP A 281 -10.48 1.61 14.51
CA ASP A 281 -10.30 2.72 13.57
C ASP A 281 -9.37 2.37 12.39
N GLU A 282 -8.38 1.48 12.58
CA GLU A 282 -7.53 1.00 11.48
C GLU A 282 -8.34 0.16 10.49
N LEU A 283 -9.24 -0.71 10.98
CA LEU A 283 -10.09 -1.52 10.11
C LEU A 283 -11.06 -0.65 9.32
N LEU A 284 -11.73 0.31 9.98
CA LEU A 284 -12.62 1.25 9.29
C LEU A 284 -11.86 2.07 8.23
N LYS A 285 -10.65 2.54 8.55
CA LYS A 285 -9.82 3.27 7.60
C LYS A 285 -9.44 2.42 6.39
N LEU A 286 -8.93 1.20 6.60
CA LEU A 286 -8.56 0.30 5.50
C LEU A 286 -9.74 0.00 4.57
N LEU A 287 -10.92 -0.30 5.13
CA LEU A 287 -12.13 -0.57 4.35
C LEU A 287 -12.65 0.69 3.63
N SER A 288 -12.51 1.86 4.25
CA SER A 288 -12.85 3.16 3.65
C SER A 288 -11.90 3.55 2.51
N ASP A 289 -10.60 3.36 2.69
CA ASP A 289 -9.58 3.64 1.66
C ASP A 289 -9.82 2.74 0.43
N ARG A 290 -10.05 1.43 0.64
CA ARG A 290 -10.48 0.48 -0.42
C ARG A 290 -11.78 0.89 -1.12
N PHE A 291 -12.74 1.46 -0.39
CA PHE A 291 -13.98 1.98 -0.98
C PHE A 291 -13.73 3.19 -1.88
N GLN A 292 -12.81 4.09 -1.51
CA GLN A 292 -12.43 5.20 -2.40
C GLN A 292 -11.64 4.72 -3.62
N GLU A 293 -10.73 3.76 -3.47
CA GLU A 293 -10.02 3.13 -4.60
C GLU A 293 -11.00 2.58 -5.66
N LYS A 294 -11.97 1.75 -5.23
CA LYS A 294 -12.96 1.14 -6.13
C LYS A 294 -13.90 2.19 -6.76
N LYS A 295 -14.22 3.27 -6.03
CA LYS A 295 -14.98 4.42 -6.54
C LYS A 295 -14.21 5.19 -7.62
N MET A 296 -12.92 5.44 -7.43
CA MET A 296 -12.08 6.12 -8.43
C MET A 296 -11.88 5.27 -9.69
N LEU A 297 -11.68 3.96 -9.52
CA LEU A 297 -11.65 3.01 -10.63
C LEU A 297 -12.93 3.07 -11.46
N ARG A 298 -14.11 3.09 -10.82
CA ARG A 298 -15.41 3.20 -11.51
C ARG A 298 -15.53 4.47 -12.35
N LEU A 299 -15.11 5.60 -11.80
CA LEU A 299 -15.11 6.87 -12.55
C LEU A 299 -14.16 6.82 -13.74
N ARG A 300 -13.00 6.18 -13.61
CA ARG A 300 -12.03 6.00 -14.71
C ARG A 300 -12.60 5.13 -15.83
N VAL A 301 -13.21 3.99 -15.49
CA VAL A 301 -13.85 3.08 -16.46
C VAL A 301 -14.92 3.82 -17.27
N ILE A 302 -15.86 4.48 -16.58
CA ILE A 302 -16.96 5.21 -17.23
C ILE A 302 -16.43 6.29 -18.18
N ASN A 303 -15.44 7.07 -17.75
CA ASN A 303 -14.89 8.16 -18.57
C ASN A 303 -14.24 7.63 -19.87
N VAL A 304 -13.45 6.55 -19.78
CA VAL A 304 -12.81 5.95 -20.97
C VAL A 304 -13.85 5.30 -21.89
N LEU A 305 -14.86 4.62 -21.35
CA LEU A 305 -15.96 4.09 -22.16
C LEU A 305 -16.75 5.21 -22.85
N GLN A 306 -17.05 6.32 -22.17
CA GLN A 306 -17.69 7.48 -22.79
C GLN A 306 -16.89 8.05 -23.97
N GLN A 307 -15.56 8.02 -23.92
CA GLN A 307 -14.69 8.50 -25.00
C GLN A 307 -14.53 7.49 -26.16
N CYS A 308 -14.51 6.19 -25.87
CA CYS A 308 -14.06 5.16 -26.83
C CYS A 308 -15.17 4.19 -27.28
N ALA A 309 -16.18 3.97 -26.45
CA ALA A 309 -17.25 2.98 -26.62
C ALA A 309 -18.51 3.41 -25.81
N PRO A 310 -19.17 4.54 -26.18
CA PRO A 310 -20.21 5.16 -25.35
C PRO A 310 -21.42 4.25 -25.09
N ASP A 311 -21.74 3.35 -26.03
CA ASP A 311 -22.82 2.37 -25.88
C ASP A 311 -22.53 1.31 -24.79
N GLU A 312 -21.25 1.07 -24.48
CA GLU A 312 -20.81 0.10 -23.46
C GLU A 312 -20.74 0.70 -22.05
N VAL A 313 -20.98 2.01 -21.86
CA VAL A 313 -20.90 2.68 -20.54
C VAL A 313 -21.81 2.04 -19.49
N SER A 314 -22.94 1.47 -19.92
CA SER A 314 -23.86 0.72 -19.06
C SER A 314 -23.22 -0.54 -18.42
N GLN A 315 -22.20 -1.11 -19.05
CA GLN A 315 -21.50 -2.33 -18.63
C GLN A 315 -20.32 -2.05 -17.68
N ALA A 316 -20.06 -0.79 -17.33
CA ALA A 316 -18.91 -0.39 -16.52
C ALA A 316 -18.79 -1.16 -15.18
N ASP A 317 -19.91 -1.39 -14.48
CA ASP A 317 -19.90 -2.11 -13.20
C ASP A 317 -19.65 -3.62 -13.35
N ASP A 318 -20.07 -4.23 -14.45
CA ASP A 318 -19.79 -5.63 -14.74
C ASP A 318 -18.34 -5.81 -15.22
N MET A 319 -17.78 -4.84 -15.95
CA MET A 319 -16.36 -4.77 -16.27
C MET A 319 -15.51 -4.68 -15.00
N ILE A 320 -15.83 -3.77 -14.07
CA ILE A 320 -15.14 -3.67 -12.77
C ILE A 320 -15.23 -4.98 -11.98
N ARG A 321 -16.38 -5.67 -12.04
CA ARG A 321 -16.58 -6.96 -11.38
C ARG A 321 -15.73 -8.08 -12.00
N ALA A 322 -15.63 -8.14 -13.32
CA ALA A 322 -14.81 -9.11 -14.04
C ALA A 322 -13.29 -8.97 -13.77
N PHE A 323 -12.86 -7.76 -13.39
CA PHE A 323 -11.48 -7.45 -13.00
C PHE A 323 -11.30 -7.27 -11.47
N SER A 324 -12.23 -7.76 -10.64
CA SER A 324 -12.06 -7.73 -9.18
C SER A 324 -10.82 -8.54 -8.75
N GLY A 325 -9.94 -7.94 -7.95
CA GLY A 325 -8.62 -8.48 -7.60
C GLY A 325 -7.55 -8.34 -8.70
N ARG A 326 -7.91 -7.78 -9.86
CA ARG A 326 -7.04 -7.50 -11.02
C ARG A 326 -7.25 -6.07 -11.54
N GLU A 327 -7.54 -5.15 -10.63
CA GLU A 327 -7.90 -3.75 -10.95
C GLU A 327 -6.81 -3.03 -11.78
N ASN A 328 -5.54 -3.39 -11.57
CA ASN A 328 -4.43 -2.85 -12.36
C ASN A 328 -4.45 -3.31 -13.82
N GLU A 329 -4.92 -4.53 -14.12
CA GLU A 329 -5.08 -5.00 -15.50
C GLU A 329 -6.17 -4.19 -16.22
N LEU A 330 -7.28 -3.89 -15.52
CA LEU A 330 -8.32 -3.01 -16.02
C LEU A 330 -7.77 -1.60 -16.27
N MET A 331 -7.01 -1.01 -15.34
CA MET A 331 -6.40 0.31 -15.54
C MET A 331 -5.46 0.36 -16.76
N HIS A 332 -4.67 -0.69 -17.02
CA HIS A 332 -3.86 -0.79 -18.23
C HIS A 332 -4.69 -0.96 -19.50
N LEU A 333 -5.80 -1.71 -19.45
CA LEU A 333 -6.73 -1.85 -20.58
C LEU A 333 -7.37 -0.50 -20.94
N LEU A 334 -7.88 0.24 -19.94
CA LEU A 334 -8.45 1.57 -20.11
C LEU A 334 -7.43 2.55 -20.72
N GLN A 335 -6.17 2.52 -20.25
CA GLN A 335 -5.13 3.39 -20.82
C GLN A 335 -4.82 3.07 -22.28
N ARG A 336 -4.87 1.79 -22.68
CA ARG A 336 -4.72 1.39 -24.08
C ARG A 336 -5.87 1.88 -24.95
N MET A 337 -7.10 1.90 -24.43
CA MET A 337 -8.27 2.42 -25.13
C MET A 337 -8.18 3.93 -25.37
N GLU A 338 -7.82 4.73 -24.36
CA GLU A 338 -7.61 6.18 -24.52
C GLU A 338 -6.49 6.51 -25.52
N ASN A 339 -5.37 5.78 -25.45
CA ASN A 339 -4.25 5.97 -26.36
C ASN A 339 -4.65 5.66 -27.81
N ALA A 340 -5.50 4.64 -28.03
CA ALA A 340 -6.05 4.36 -29.36
C ALA A 340 -6.96 5.49 -29.86
N ALA A 341 -7.92 5.95 -29.03
CA ALA A 341 -8.85 7.02 -29.40
C ALA A 341 -8.13 8.35 -29.74
N THR A 342 -7.09 8.71 -28.99
CA THR A 342 -6.27 9.90 -29.29
C THR A 342 -5.48 9.77 -30.59
N THR A 343 -4.96 8.59 -30.94
CA THR A 343 -4.25 8.40 -32.23
C THR A 343 -5.15 8.52 -33.46
N VAL A 344 -6.44 8.16 -33.36
CA VAL A 344 -7.42 8.27 -34.46
C VAL A 344 -7.86 9.74 -34.69
N SER A 345 -7.64 10.62 -33.72
CA SER A 345 -8.16 12.00 -33.70
C SER A 345 -7.25 13.06 -34.34
N SER A 346 -6.11 12.68 -34.93
CA SER A 346 -5.14 13.63 -35.51
C SER A 346 -5.41 13.89 -37.01
N PRO A 347 -5.61 15.14 -37.46
CA PRO A 347 -5.92 15.44 -38.85
C PRO A 347 -4.69 15.25 -39.75
N THR A 348 -4.85 14.39 -40.77
CA THR A 348 -3.82 14.13 -41.79
C THR A 348 -3.44 15.41 -42.53
N GLN A 349 -2.25 15.96 -42.27
CA GLN A 349 -1.67 16.99 -43.14
C GLN A 349 -1.36 16.39 -44.50
N GLN A 350 -2.19 16.71 -45.50
CA GLN A 350 -1.87 16.48 -46.90
C GLN A 350 -0.65 17.34 -47.28
N GLN A 351 0.43 16.70 -47.73
CA GLN A 351 1.54 17.43 -48.34
C GLN A 351 1.16 17.85 -49.76
N PRO A 352 1.54 19.07 -50.21
CA PRO A 352 1.30 19.48 -51.58
C PRO A 352 2.19 18.66 -52.53
N VAL A 353 1.57 18.08 -53.55
CA VAL A 353 2.27 17.62 -54.75
C VAL A 353 2.62 18.88 -55.56
N TRP A 354 3.85 18.91 -56.06
CA TRP A 354 4.47 20.02 -56.81
C TRP A 354 3.94 20.17 -58.24
#